data_AF-A0A2N4SQX6-F1
#
_entry.id   AF-A0A2N4SQX6-F1
#
_cell.length_a   1.000
_cell.length_b   1.000
_cell.length_c   1.000
_cell.angle_alpha   90.00
_cell.angle_beta   90.00
_cell.angle_gamma   90.00
#
_symmetry.space_group_name_H-M   'P 1'
#
loop_
_entity.id
_entity.type
_entity.pdbx_description
1 polymer ?
#
loop_
_entity_poly.entity_id
_entity_poly.type
_entity_poly.pdbx_seq_one_letter_code
_entity_poly.pdbx_strand_id
1 'polypeptide(L)'
;MRPTQHSSNNRVLGAPPGWDQGELPCGALAITDAVQGDVPCVISFWRPDADELAALNAGGLVYLSVVGRTMPPMGLGVETTS
;
A
#
# COMPACT_ATOMS: atom_id res chain seq x y z
N MET A 1 1.37 -4.65 -6.42
CA MET A 1 1.67 -3.29 -6.90
C MET A 1 2.92 -2.76 -6.23
N ARG A 2 3.57 -1.73 -6.80
CA ARG A 2 4.80 -1.16 -6.24
C ARG A 2 4.54 0.16 -5.51
N PRO A 3 4.95 0.33 -4.24
CA PRO A 3 4.92 1.62 -3.57
C PRO A 3 5.65 2.67 -4.39
N THR A 4 5.06 3.86 -4.54
CA THR A 4 5.60 4.94 -5.37
C THR A 4 5.52 6.26 -4.61
N GLN A 5 6.58 7.06 -4.68
CA GLN A 5 6.55 8.40 -4.11
C GLN A 5 5.63 9.32 -4.89
N HIS A 6 4.93 10.17 -4.16
CA HIS A 6 4.11 11.25 -4.69
C HIS A 6 4.54 12.57 -4.06
N SER A 7 4.41 13.67 -4.80
CA SER A 7 4.83 15.01 -4.34
C SER A 7 4.13 15.48 -3.06
N SER A 8 2.98 14.89 -2.71
CA SER A 8 2.26 15.19 -1.48
C SER A 8 2.77 14.42 -0.25
N ASN A 9 3.69 13.46 -0.39
CA ASN A 9 4.12 12.67 0.76
C ASN A 9 4.83 13.56 1.80
N ASN A 10 4.46 13.39 3.07
CA ASN A 10 4.90 14.23 4.19
C ASN A 10 5.40 13.42 5.41
N ARG A 11 5.25 12.08 5.38
CA ARG A 11 5.78 11.17 6.40
C ARG A 11 6.20 9.84 5.77
N VAL A 12 7.06 9.11 6.46
CA VAL A 12 7.46 7.75 6.09
C VAL A 12 7.09 6.80 7.23
N LEU A 13 6.43 5.70 6.88
CA LEU A 13 6.15 4.60 7.78
C LEU A 13 7.19 3.50 7.57
N GLY A 14 7.95 3.16 8.61
CA GLY A 14 8.87 2.02 8.60
C GLY A 14 8.19 0.74 9.09
N ALA A 15 8.94 -0.37 9.07
CA ALA A 15 8.49 -1.60 9.70
C ALA A 15 8.18 -1.37 11.21
N PRO A 16 7.16 -2.04 11.78
CA PRO A 16 6.87 -1.95 13.22
C PRO A 16 8.07 -2.39 14.09
N PRO A 17 8.13 -1.95 15.35
CA PRO A 17 9.12 -2.46 16.31
C PRO A 17 9.03 -3.98 16.44
N GLY A 18 10.17 -4.68 16.37
CA GLY A 18 10.24 -6.13 16.49
C GLY A 18 9.82 -6.93 15.25
N TRP A 19 9.61 -6.25 14.11
CA TRP A 19 9.24 -6.92 12.86
C TRP A 19 10.35 -7.84 12.33
N ASP A 20 10.01 -9.10 12.06
CA ASP A 20 10.93 -10.06 11.44
C ASP A 20 10.96 -9.88 9.92
N GLN A 21 12.02 -9.24 9.43
CA GLN A 21 12.25 -9.04 7.98
C GLN A 21 12.51 -10.35 7.23
N GLY A 22 12.90 -11.42 7.93
CA GLY A 22 13.14 -12.74 7.33
C GLY A 22 11.85 -13.53 7.07
N GLU A 23 10.80 -13.32 7.87
CA GLU A 23 9.50 -13.95 7.68
C GLU A 23 8.69 -13.24 6.57
N LEU A 24 8.58 -11.91 6.66
CA LEU A 24 7.88 -11.11 5.67
C LEU A 24 8.57 -9.76 5.48
N PRO A 25 9.21 -9.50 4.33
CA PRO A 25 9.86 -8.21 4.09
C PRO A 25 8.89 -7.03 4.20
N CYS A 26 9.19 -6.07 5.08
CA CYS A 26 8.44 -4.84 5.23
C CYS A 26 9.33 -3.64 4.95
N GLY A 27 9.16 -3.06 3.76
CA GLY A 27 9.85 -1.84 3.34
C GLY A 27 9.29 -0.57 3.96
N ALA A 28 10.01 0.54 3.80
CA ALA A 28 9.51 1.85 4.14
C ALA A 28 8.44 2.32 3.14
N LEU A 29 7.36 2.91 3.63
CA LEU A 29 6.25 3.41 2.84
C LEU A 29 6.13 4.93 3.01
N ALA A 30 6.35 5.67 1.93
CA ALA A 30 6.06 7.10 1.90
C ALA A 30 4.54 7.32 1.88
N ILE A 31 4.07 8.20 2.75
CA ILE A 31 2.65 8.48 2.93
C ILE A 31 2.36 9.98 2.96
N THR A 32 1.10 10.32 2.76
CA THR A 32 0.53 11.63 3.07
C THR A 32 -0.46 11.47 4.23
N ASP A 33 -0.15 12.03 5.39
CA ASP A 33 -1.19 12.32 6.37
C ASP A 33 -2.04 13.47 5.84
N ALA A 34 -3.35 13.23 5.72
CA ALA A 34 -4.33 14.16 5.18
C ALA A 34 -5.62 14.15 6.02
N VAL A 35 -6.56 15.00 5.66
CA VAL A 35 -7.92 14.99 6.21
C VAL A 35 -8.88 14.88 5.03
N GLN A 36 -9.78 13.89 5.08
CA GLN A 36 -10.85 13.72 4.10
C GLN A 36 -12.18 14.06 4.77
N GLY A 37 -12.74 15.23 4.43
CA GLY A 37 -13.81 15.84 5.23
C GLY A 37 -13.22 16.33 6.56
N ASP A 38 -13.76 15.81 7.68
CA ASP A 38 -13.25 16.07 9.04
C ASP A 38 -12.53 14.85 9.64
N VAL A 39 -12.27 13.81 8.83
CA VAL A 39 -11.69 12.55 9.30
C VAL A 39 -10.22 12.45 8.88
N PRO A 40 -9.27 12.28 9.83
CA PRO A 40 -7.88 12.02 9.50
C PRO A 40 -7.71 10.75 8.68
N CYS A 41 -6.91 10.81 7.62
CA CYS A 41 -6.60 9.66 6.78
C CYS A 41 -5.12 9.59 6.40
N VAL A 42 -4.68 8.39 6.05
CA VAL A 42 -3.32 8.11 5.58
C VAL A 42 -3.40 7.63 4.14
N ILE A 43 -2.71 8.33 3.24
CA ILE A 43 -2.72 8.03 1.81
C ILE A 43 -1.35 7.48 1.42
N SER A 44 -1.33 6.35 0.71
CA SER A 44 -0.14 5.81 0.06
C SER A 44 -0.42 5.62 -1.43
N PHE A 45 0.62 5.75 -2.26
CA PHE A 45 0.50 5.69 -3.71
C PHE A 45 1.22 4.46 -4.26
N TRP A 46 0.56 3.78 -5.18
CA TRP A 46 1.01 2.51 -5.70
C TRP A 46 0.87 2.51 -7.22
N ARG A 47 1.89 1.98 -7.89
CA ARG A 47 1.93 1.86 -9.34
C ARG A 47 1.78 0.39 -9.72
N PRO A 48 0.80 0.03 -10.56
CA PRO A 48 0.74 -1.29 -11.15
C PRO A 48 1.91 -1.47 -12.12
N ASP A 49 2.41 -2.70 -12.25
CA ASP A 49 3.20 -3.08 -13.41
C ASP A 49 2.30 -3.43 -14.63
N ALA A 50 2.91 -3.92 -15.71
CA ALA A 50 2.20 -4.19 -16.95
C ALA A 50 1.16 -5.33 -16.81
N ASP A 51 1.49 -6.38 -16.05
CA ASP A 51 0.61 -7.53 -15.86
C ASP A 51 -0.53 -7.16 -14.91
N GLU A 52 -0.24 -6.42 -13.85
CA GLU A 52 -1.27 -5.87 -12.96
C GLU A 52 -2.20 -4.90 -13.68
N LEU A 53 -1.66 -4.05 -14.57
CA LEU A 53 -2.49 -3.15 -15.38
C LEU A 53 -3.37 -3.92 -16.36
N ALA A 54 -2.87 -5.00 -16.97
CA ALA A 54 -3.67 -5.88 -17.81
C ALA A 54 -4.81 -6.53 -17.02
N ALA A 55 -4.53 -7.03 -15.81
CA ALA A 55 -5.53 -7.59 -14.92
C ALA A 55 -6.60 -6.56 -14.53
N LEU A 56 -6.21 -5.31 -14.24
CA LEU A 56 -7.15 -4.22 -13.98
C LEU A 56 -8.05 -3.94 -15.19
N ASN A 57 -7.47 -3.86 -16.39
CA ASN A 57 -8.22 -3.62 -17.61
C ASN A 57 -9.18 -4.78 -17.95
N ALA A 58 -8.88 -5.99 -17.49
CA ALA A 58 -9.75 -7.16 -17.60
C ALA A 58 -10.87 -7.22 -16.53
N GLY A 59 -10.96 -6.22 -15.64
CA GLY A 59 -11.95 -6.18 -14.56
C GLY A 59 -11.52 -6.89 -13.28
N GLY A 60 -10.23 -7.15 -13.10
CA GLY A 60 -9.67 -7.67 -11.85
C GLY A 60 -9.89 -6.73 -10.66
N LEU A 61 -9.91 -7.30 -9.47
CA LEU A 61 -10.15 -6.59 -8.21
C LEU A 61 -8.84 -6.05 -7.64
N VAL A 62 -8.87 -4.83 -7.11
CA VAL A 62 -7.77 -4.31 -6.27
C VAL A 62 -8.01 -4.76 -4.84
N TYR A 63 -7.01 -5.42 -4.24
CA TYR A 63 -7.04 -5.77 -2.83
C TYR A 63 -6.03 -4.94 -2.01
N LEU A 64 -6.40 -4.68 -0.76
CA LEU A 64 -5.55 -4.12 0.28
C LEU A 64 -5.39 -5.19 1.36
N SER A 65 -4.15 -5.60 1.63
CA SER A 65 -3.82 -6.43 2.79
C SER A 65 -3.18 -5.56 3.86
N VAL A 66 -3.71 -5.58 5.08
CA VAL A 66 -3.08 -4.96 6.26
C VAL A 66 -2.70 -6.07 7.21
N VAL A 67 -1.43 -6.18 7.55
CA VAL A 67 -0.96 -7.20 8.48
C VAL A 67 -1.17 -6.69 9.91
N GLY A 68 -1.98 -7.40 10.68
CA GLY A 68 -2.35 -6.99 12.04
C GLY A 68 -3.57 -6.06 12.09
N ARG A 69 -3.56 -5.11 13.03
CA ARG A 69 -4.72 -4.25 13.33
C ARG A 69 -4.51 -2.77 12.99
N THR A 70 -3.29 -2.37 12.68
CA THR A 70 -2.92 -0.98 12.41
C THR A 70 -1.92 -0.92 11.28
N MET A 71 -1.89 0.22 10.59
CA MET A 71 -0.94 0.51 9.53
C MET A 71 0.37 1.07 10.11
N PRO A 72 1.57 0.63 9.66
CA PRO A 72 1.94 -0.52 8.76
C PRO A 72 2.08 -1.86 9.53
N PRO A 73 2.23 -3.04 8.85
CA PRO A 73 2.50 -3.30 7.41
C PRO A 73 1.27 -3.47 6.51
N MET A 74 1.39 -3.13 5.23
CA MET A 74 0.38 -3.42 4.20
C MET A 74 0.95 -3.69 2.82
N GLY A 75 0.11 -4.28 1.96
CA GLY A 75 0.33 -4.40 0.52
C GLY A 75 -0.92 -4.06 -0.30
N LEU A 76 -0.70 -3.60 -1.53
CA LEU A 76 -1.72 -3.56 -2.57
C LEU A 76 -1.38 -4.52 -3.70
N GLY A 77 -2.39 -5.18 -4.23
CA GLY A 77 -2.26 -6.02 -5.41
C GLY A 77 -3.56 -6.09 -6.20
N VAL A 78 -3.48 -6.82 -7.30
CA VAL A 78 -4.62 -7.07 -8.19
C VAL A 78 -4.88 -8.56 -8.20
N GLU A 79 -6.12 -8.95 -7.99
CA GLU A 79 -6.60 -10.33 -8.12
C GLU A 79 -7.45 -10.45 -9.37
N THR A 80 -7.11 -11.41 -10.23
CA THR A 80 -7.94 -11.80 -11.36
C THR A 80 -9.01 -12.77 -10.89
N THR A 81 -10.28 -12.45 -11.11
CA THR A 81 -11.38 -13.37 -10.89
C THR A 81 -11.18 -14.59 -11.79
N SER A 82 -10.99 -15.77 -11.18
CA SER A 82 -10.94 -17.05 -11.91
C SER A 82 -12.35 -17.51 -12.31
#